data_AF-A0A7J6QS25-F1
#
_entry.id   AF-A0A7J6QS25-F1
#
_cell.length_a   1.000
_cell.length_b   1.000
_cell.length_c   1.000
_cell.angle_alpha   90.00
_cell.angle_beta   90.00
_cell.angle_gamma   90.00
#
_symmetry.space_group_name_H-M   'P 1'
#
loop_
_entity.id
_entity.type
_entity.pdbx_description
1 polymer ?
#
loop_
_entity_poly.entity_id
_entity_poly.type
_entity_poly.pdbx_seq_one_letter_code
_entity_poly.pdbx_strand_id
1 'polypeptide(L)'
;MPSFRLLISPLLLLVTRPAKVLGFGVVCDELETARFNMREGQHIRYSGVTLKMSAFLLGRWFSAPARADTIYKFGGRCLERWGTEVNSSRYPPLDRPLRRLSEKAHSEALRYNKEEEASLQNNVTRYFGPRGKKRIYTSIEDLHRAFREGSADPVTVAEGAMEAAVRLNRVVNAVEELLPRKEVLAMAEASKARFAAGQPLSMLDGVTFMVKNDINVKGIRTMAGRRTDSKVGWTVHPAEQHDRVVARLLSQGAILIGVGTQSELGLSATGFNEWKKGPLNPHNPKCFTGGSSSGIAVAVAMGLVPFAIGTDANGCNRSPAALTGVVGMAPTYGRSSSDVVLNDEEQPKLLSGSVSFSAVPLDGPLAEIFTNVHLGPITANAEDAAHVMAVIAENGGEDSLYDSLYKNEFNQTGVPRMHLRAFTHPSKTPVTVGIYRAWVDSCSKSVIKAFYGTVEKMPGWKFKYFTMPQMAGQQKTQ
;
A
#
# COMPACT_ATOMS: atom_id res chain seq x y z
N MET A 1 17.10 -46.59 -38.83
CA MET A 1 15.71 -47.12 -38.93
C MET A 1 15.56 -48.26 -37.93
N PRO A 2 14.37 -48.48 -37.35
CA PRO A 2 13.10 -47.82 -37.64
C PRO A 2 12.84 -46.69 -36.61
N SER A 3 12.43 -45.45 -36.90
CA SER A 3 11.48 -44.89 -37.88
C SER A 3 10.11 -45.55 -37.86
N PHE A 4 9.15 -44.89 -37.21
CA PHE A 4 7.78 -44.83 -37.72
C PHE A 4 7.26 -43.40 -37.66
N ARG A 5 6.89 -42.91 -38.84
CA ARG A 5 6.23 -41.64 -39.13
C ARG A 5 4.71 -41.80 -38.99
N LEU A 6 4.07 -40.66 -38.68
CA LEU A 6 2.75 -40.15 -39.09
C LEU A 6 1.62 -41.14 -39.42
N LEU A 7 0.43 -40.80 -38.90
CA LEU A 7 -0.81 -40.80 -39.68
C LEU A 7 -1.75 -39.66 -39.26
N ILE A 8 -1.72 -38.58 -40.06
CA ILE A 8 -2.86 -37.88 -40.70
C ILE A 8 -4.01 -37.38 -39.79
N SER A 9 -4.04 -36.06 -39.61
CA SER A 9 -5.27 -35.22 -39.58
C SER A 9 -5.81 -35.13 -41.03
N PRO A 10 -7.12 -35.07 -41.35
CA PRO A 10 -8.03 -34.02 -40.86
C PRO A 10 -9.52 -34.43 -40.68
N LEU A 11 -10.26 -33.69 -39.85
CA LEU A 11 -11.56 -33.17 -40.30
C LEU A 11 -11.95 -31.91 -39.49
N LEU A 12 -11.91 -30.79 -40.21
CA LEU A 12 -12.64 -29.58 -39.91
C LEU A 12 -14.14 -29.89 -39.72
N LEU A 13 -14.73 -29.34 -38.67
CA LEU A 13 -16.07 -28.78 -38.77
C LEU A 13 -16.04 -27.38 -38.16
N LEU A 14 -15.83 -26.42 -39.06
CA LEU A 14 -16.15 -25.01 -38.85
C LEU A 14 -17.64 -24.91 -38.56
N VAL A 15 -18.00 -24.46 -37.36
CA VAL A 15 -19.17 -23.59 -37.21
C VAL A 15 -18.63 -22.22 -36.85
N THR A 16 -18.52 -21.39 -37.88
CA THR A 16 -18.26 -19.97 -37.78
C THR A 16 -19.45 -19.29 -37.12
N ARG A 17 -19.23 -18.65 -35.96
CA ARG A 17 -19.96 -17.43 -35.59
C ARG A 17 -18.99 -16.42 -34.97
N PRO A 18 -19.03 -15.16 -35.39
CA PRO A 18 -18.06 -14.16 -34.96
C PRO A 18 -18.41 -13.74 -33.52
N ALA A 19 -17.63 -14.19 -32.54
CA ALA A 19 -17.60 -13.52 -31.26
C ALA A 19 -16.83 -12.21 -31.44
N LYS A 20 -17.57 -11.09 -31.53
CA LYS A 20 -16.98 -9.76 -31.42
C LYS A 20 -16.24 -9.69 -30.08
N VAL A 21 -14.92 -9.58 -30.14
CA VAL A 21 -14.07 -9.29 -28.98
C VAL A 21 -14.37 -7.84 -28.56
N LEU A 22 -15.26 -7.69 -27.60
CA LEU A 22 -15.58 -6.44 -26.91
C LEU A 22 -15.28 -6.63 -25.43
N GLY A 23 -14.21 -5.98 -24.97
CA GLY A 23 -13.97 -5.64 -23.56
C GLY A 23 -13.83 -6.81 -22.59
N PHE A 24 -12.66 -6.96 -21.99
CA PHE A 24 -12.46 -7.84 -20.83
C PHE A 24 -13.51 -7.54 -19.74
N GLY A 25 -14.37 -8.53 -19.52
CA GLY A 25 -15.58 -8.45 -18.71
C GLY A 25 -16.65 -9.35 -19.32
N VAL A 26 -16.51 -10.66 -19.15
CA VAL A 26 -17.61 -11.59 -19.44
C VAL A 26 -18.66 -11.38 -18.36
N VAL A 27 -19.66 -10.53 -18.63
CA VAL A 27 -20.93 -10.57 -17.92
C VAL A 27 -21.71 -11.72 -18.55
N CYS A 28 -21.46 -12.94 -18.07
CA CYS A 28 -22.30 -14.09 -18.36
C CYS A 28 -23.23 -14.27 -17.17
N ASP A 29 -24.53 -14.21 -17.41
CA ASP A 29 -25.56 -14.59 -16.45
C ASP A 29 -25.57 -16.11 -16.15
N GLU A 30 -24.66 -16.90 -16.77
CA GLU A 30 -24.65 -18.38 -16.70
C GLU A 30 -23.35 -19.02 -16.14
N LEU A 31 -22.47 -18.29 -15.45
CA LEU A 31 -21.32 -18.89 -14.75
C LEU A 31 -21.57 -19.07 -13.24
N GLU A 32 -22.56 -19.89 -12.89
CA GLU A 32 -22.83 -20.32 -11.51
C GLU A 32 -21.75 -21.25 -10.92
N THR A 33 -20.73 -21.65 -11.69
CA THR A 33 -19.82 -22.75 -11.32
C THR A 33 -18.40 -22.33 -10.89
N ALA A 34 -18.06 -21.04 -10.90
CA ALA A 34 -16.75 -20.57 -10.45
C ALA A 34 -16.65 -20.55 -8.90
N ARG A 35 -16.27 -21.69 -8.31
CA ARG A 35 -16.13 -21.86 -6.85
C ARG A 35 -14.78 -21.36 -6.34
N PHE A 36 -14.81 -20.29 -5.54
CA PHE A 36 -13.66 -19.77 -4.80
C PHE A 36 -13.06 -20.85 -3.87
N ASN A 37 -11.78 -21.19 -4.00
CA ASN A 37 -11.15 -22.25 -3.21
C ASN A 37 -9.93 -21.75 -2.41
N MET A 38 -10.15 -21.32 -1.17
CA MET A 38 -9.08 -21.00 -0.21
C MET A 38 -8.43 -22.23 0.45
N ARG A 39 -8.95 -23.46 0.21
CA ARG A 39 -8.55 -24.66 0.94
C ARG A 39 -7.36 -25.40 0.34
N GLU A 40 -6.78 -24.91 -0.77
CA GLU A 40 -5.70 -25.59 -1.49
C GLU A 40 -4.30 -25.44 -0.86
N GLY A 41 -4.13 -24.57 0.15
CA GLY A 41 -2.88 -24.43 0.90
C GLY A 41 -2.95 -25.05 2.30
N GLN A 42 -2.74 -26.37 2.42
CA GLN A 42 -2.58 -27.00 3.73
C GLN A 42 -1.11 -26.97 4.13
N HIS A 43 -0.75 -26.06 5.04
CA HIS A 43 0.59 -25.97 5.59
C HIS A 43 0.62 -26.34 7.07
N ILE A 44 1.67 -27.04 7.48
CA ILE A 44 1.92 -27.34 8.88
C ILE A 44 2.39 -26.06 9.59
N ARG A 45 1.73 -25.72 10.70
CA ARG A 45 2.15 -24.60 11.55
C ARG A 45 3.29 -25.03 12.46
N TYR A 46 4.49 -24.51 12.21
CA TYR A 46 5.65 -24.69 13.07
C TYR A 46 5.82 -23.51 14.03
N SER A 47 6.36 -23.76 15.23
CA SER A 47 6.72 -22.71 16.20
C SER A 47 7.87 -23.15 17.11
N GLY A 48 8.58 -22.18 17.70
CA GLY A 48 9.67 -22.45 18.64
C GLY A 48 10.78 -23.33 18.05
N VAL A 49 11.13 -24.40 18.75
CA VAL A 49 12.20 -25.34 18.35
C VAL A 49 11.87 -26.03 17.02
N THR A 50 10.60 -26.39 16.79
CA THR A 50 10.20 -27.07 15.55
C THR A 50 10.38 -26.17 14.33
N LEU A 51 10.10 -24.87 14.45
CA LEU A 51 10.36 -23.90 13.39
C LEU A 51 11.86 -23.76 13.11
N LYS A 52 12.69 -23.68 14.17
CA LYS A 52 14.16 -23.60 14.03
C LYS A 52 14.73 -24.81 13.31
N MET A 53 14.28 -26.02 13.68
CA MET A 53 14.71 -27.25 13.00
C MET A 53 14.25 -27.31 11.54
N SER A 54 13.00 -26.93 11.26
CA SER A 54 12.47 -26.88 9.90
C SER A 54 13.26 -25.90 9.02
N ALA A 55 13.53 -24.69 9.52
CA ALA A 55 14.33 -23.68 8.82
C ALA A 55 15.79 -24.12 8.62
N PHE A 56 16.43 -24.70 9.65
CA PHE A 56 17.79 -25.23 9.54
C PHE A 56 17.91 -26.27 8.43
N LEU A 57 16.96 -27.19 8.35
CA LEU A 57 16.95 -28.24 7.34
C LEU A 57 16.57 -27.71 5.94
N LEU A 58 15.74 -26.66 5.85
CA LEU A 58 15.48 -25.98 4.57
C LEU A 58 16.73 -25.26 4.03
N GLY A 59 17.60 -24.76 4.91
CA GLY A 59 18.84 -24.08 4.52
C GLY A 59 19.99 -25.00 4.10
N ARG A 60 19.81 -26.33 4.10
CA ARG A 60 20.87 -27.29 3.70
C ARG A 60 20.67 -27.76 2.27
N TRP A 61 21.73 -27.65 1.46
CA TRP A 61 21.71 -27.94 0.03
C TRP A 61 21.17 -29.32 -0.35
N PHE A 62 21.35 -30.35 0.50
CA PHE A 62 20.88 -31.72 0.21
C PHE A 62 19.39 -31.95 0.56
N SER A 63 18.80 -31.15 1.46
CA SER A 63 17.39 -31.28 1.86
C SER A 63 16.50 -30.15 1.34
N ALA A 64 17.10 -29.03 0.89
CA ALA A 64 16.37 -27.89 0.35
C ALA A 64 15.55 -28.24 -0.89
N PRO A 65 16.06 -28.92 -1.93
CA PRO A 65 15.29 -29.17 -3.15
C PRO A 65 14.07 -30.05 -2.89
N ALA A 66 14.24 -31.16 -2.17
CA ALA A 66 13.15 -32.07 -1.86
C ALA A 66 12.07 -31.45 -0.97
N ARG A 67 12.45 -30.60 0.01
CA ARG A 67 11.49 -29.92 0.89
C ARG A 67 10.84 -28.71 0.24
N ALA A 68 11.56 -27.93 -0.55
CA ALA A 68 10.99 -26.85 -1.33
C ALA A 68 9.95 -27.41 -2.31
N ASP A 69 10.29 -28.48 -3.03
CA ASP A 69 9.36 -29.21 -3.90
C ASP A 69 8.16 -29.80 -3.14
N THR A 70 8.37 -30.30 -1.91
CA THR A 70 7.27 -30.75 -1.05
C THR A 70 6.36 -29.59 -0.64
N ILE A 71 6.92 -28.49 -0.14
CA ILE A 71 6.15 -27.27 0.22
C ILE A 71 5.41 -26.73 -0.99
N TYR A 72 6.04 -26.74 -2.16
CA TYR A 72 5.49 -26.33 -3.44
C TYR A 72 4.34 -27.25 -3.89
N LYS A 73 4.49 -28.57 -3.72
CA LYS A 73 3.45 -29.57 -4.02
C LYS A 73 2.25 -29.51 -3.07
N PHE A 74 2.46 -29.19 -1.79
CA PHE A 74 1.41 -29.07 -0.78
C PHE A 74 0.78 -27.67 -0.68
N GLY A 75 1.48 -26.63 -1.14
CA GLY A 75 1.00 -25.25 -1.18
C GLY A 75 0.04 -24.93 -2.33
N GLY A 76 -0.43 -25.95 -3.05
CA GLY A 76 -1.29 -25.81 -4.20
C GLY A 76 -0.49 -25.55 -5.48
N ARG A 77 -0.63 -26.44 -6.47
CA ARG A 77 -0.20 -26.21 -7.86
C ARG A 77 -1.09 -25.17 -8.55
N CYS A 78 -1.18 -23.97 -7.98
CA CYS A 78 -2.11 -22.96 -8.50
C CYS A 78 -1.59 -22.26 -9.76
N LEU A 79 -0.31 -22.41 -10.14
CA LEU A 79 0.26 -21.73 -11.31
C LEU A 79 0.76 -22.67 -12.42
N GLU A 80 1.55 -23.71 -12.12
CA GLU A 80 2.12 -24.58 -13.19
C GLU A 80 1.10 -25.43 -13.97
N ARG A 81 -0.13 -25.60 -13.46
CA ARG A 81 -1.17 -26.37 -14.17
C ARG A 81 -1.94 -25.57 -15.21
N TRP A 82 -1.77 -24.25 -15.25
CA TRP A 82 -2.25 -23.47 -16.35
C TRP A 82 -1.23 -23.62 -17.48
N GLY A 83 -1.54 -24.46 -18.46
CA GLY A 83 -0.85 -24.51 -19.75
C GLY A 83 -1.05 -23.23 -20.56
N THR A 84 -0.98 -22.07 -19.90
CA THR A 84 -1.01 -20.75 -20.49
C THR A 84 0.42 -20.42 -20.87
N GLU A 85 0.62 -20.06 -22.13
CA GLU A 85 1.67 -19.12 -22.50
C GLU A 85 1.64 -17.98 -21.48
N VAL A 86 2.52 -18.04 -20.47
CA VAL A 86 2.84 -16.86 -19.69
C VAL A 86 3.47 -15.96 -20.71
N ASN A 87 2.69 -14.99 -21.21
CA ASN A 87 3.21 -14.00 -22.11
C ASN A 87 4.20 -13.16 -21.31
N SER A 88 5.45 -13.62 -21.29
CA SER A 88 6.58 -13.07 -20.55
C SER A 88 6.91 -11.63 -20.93
N SER A 89 6.19 -11.06 -21.90
CA SER A 89 6.29 -9.65 -22.28
C SER A 89 5.49 -8.68 -21.39
N ARG A 90 4.69 -9.15 -20.41
CA ARG A 90 3.91 -8.27 -19.52
C ARG A 90 4.55 -8.09 -18.13
N TYR A 91 5.77 -7.58 -18.13
CA TYR A 91 6.37 -6.96 -16.94
C TYR A 91 6.50 -5.47 -17.25
N PRO A 92 5.89 -4.56 -16.46
CA PRO A 92 5.16 -4.69 -15.18
C PRO A 92 3.68 -5.12 -15.31
N PRO A 93 2.86 -5.22 -14.22
CA PRO A 93 1.40 -5.36 -14.29
C PRO A 93 0.79 -4.20 -15.09
N LEU A 94 0.69 -4.40 -16.41
CA LEU A 94 0.04 -3.49 -17.33
C LEU A 94 -1.47 -3.70 -17.26
N ASP A 95 -2.06 -3.39 -16.11
CA ASP A 95 -3.48 -3.16 -16.06
C ASP A 95 -3.78 -1.92 -16.90
N ARG A 96 -4.71 -2.04 -17.85
CA ARG A 96 -5.21 -0.87 -18.58
C ARG A 96 -5.64 0.16 -17.53
N PRO A 97 -4.99 1.33 -17.42
CA PRO A 97 -5.49 2.37 -16.54
C PRO A 97 -6.95 2.59 -16.89
N LEU A 98 -7.81 2.63 -15.87
CA LEU A 98 -9.26 2.79 -16.02
C LEU A 98 -9.51 3.85 -17.09
N ARG A 99 -10.43 3.57 -18.02
CA ARG A 99 -10.78 4.48 -19.11
C ARG A 99 -10.96 5.86 -18.50
N ARG A 100 -10.17 6.84 -18.97
CA ARG A 100 -10.25 8.22 -18.47
C ARG A 100 -11.72 8.61 -18.43
N LEU A 101 -12.12 9.29 -17.35
CA LEU A 101 -13.44 9.91 -17.27
C LEU A 101 -13.72 10.61 -18.61
N SER A 102 -14.94 10.51 -19.14
CA SER A 102 -15.30 11.19 -20.39
C SER A 102 -14.88 12.65 -20.33
N GLU A 103 -14.57 13.30 -21.45
CA GLU A 103 -14.14 14.72 -21.43
C GLU A 103 -15.08 15.59 -20.59
N LYS A 104 -16.39 15.31 -20.63
CA LYS A 104 -17.39 15.94 -19.75
C LYS A 104 -17.16 15.66 -18.27
N ALA A 105 -17.05 14.40 -17.87
CA ALA A 105 -16.81 14.02 -16.46
C ALA A 105 -15.43 14.46 -15.96
N HIS A 106 -14.42 14.47 -16.83
CA HIS A 106 -13.09 15.01 -16.54
C HIS A 106 -13.13 16.53 -16.41
N SER A 107 -13.85 17.25 -17.28
CA SER A 107 -14.01 18.71 -17.22
C SER A 107 -14.81 19.15 -16.00
N GLU A 108 -15.88 18.42 -15.65
CA GLU A 108 -16.63 18.63 -14.41
C GLU A 108 -15.74 18.41 -13.19
N ALA A 109 -14.97 17.32 -13.16
CA ALA A 109 -14.06 17.02 -12.05
C ALA A 109 -12.83 17.97 -12.01
N LEU A 110 -12.36 18.48 -13.14
CA LEU A 110 -11.30 19.50 -13.25
C LEU A 110 -11.78 20.87 -12.81
N ARG A 111 -12.99 21.28 -13.21
CA ARG A 111 -13.62 22.52 -12.76
C ARG A 111 -13.81 22.49 -11.25
N TYR A 112 -14.30 21.36 -10.74
CA TYR A 112 -14.46 21.10 -9.31
C TYR A 112 -13.12 21.13 -8.55
N ASN A 113 -12.04 20.57 -9.13
CA ASN A 113 -10.70 20.61 -8.54
C ASN A 113 -10.03 22.00 -8.65
N LYS A 114 -10.22 22.78 -9.73
CA LYS A 114 -9.59 24.12 -9.91
C LYS A 114 -10.26 25.21 -9.08
N GLU A 115 -11.60 25.22 -9.03
CA GLU A 115 -12.36 26.12 -8.16
C GLU A 115 -12.02 25.88 -6.68
N GLU A 116 -11.51 24.69 -6.35
CA GLU A 116 -11.16 24.28 -5.00
C GLU A 116 -9.65 24.24 -4.71
N GLU A 117 -8.74 24.02 -5.66
CA GLU A 117 -7.32 24.37 -5.47
C GLU A 117 -7.23 25.87 -5.14
N ALA A 118 -8.02 26.68 -5.85
CA ALA A 118 -8.20 28.09 -5.55
C ALA A 118 -8.94 28.34 -4.22
N SER A 119 -9.77 27.43 -3.69
CA SER A 119 -10.48 27.60 -2.40
C SER A 119 -9.74 26.96 -1.20
N LEU A 120 -8.93 25.95 -1.41
CA LEU A 120 -7.98 25.36 -0.45
C LEU A 120 -6.83 26.33 -0.21
N GLN A 121 -6.37 27.01 -1.26
CA GLN A 121 -5.39 28.10 -1.14
C GLN A 121 -6.02 29.39 -0.57
N ASN A 122 -7.26 29.77 -0.93
CA ASN A 122 -7.82 31.07 -0.53
C ASN A 122 -8.87 31.04 0.61
N ASN A 123 -9.42 29.90 1.02
CA ASN A 123 -10.57 29.81 1.94
C ASN A 123 -10.54 28.57 2.85
N VAL A 124 -9.49 28.46 3.66
CA VAL A 124 -9.32 27.45 4.74
C VAL A 124 -10.43 27.50 5.81
N THR A 125 -11.36 28.47 5.77
CA THR A 125 -12.32 28.74 6.85
C THR A 125 -13.78 28.34 6.58
N ARG A 126 -14.15 27.86 5.37
CA ARG A 126 -15.58 27.71 5.01
C ARG A 126 -16.12 26.28 4.84
N TYR A 127 -15.28 25.25 4.83
CA TYR A 127 -15.71 23.87 4.56
C TYR A 127 -15.88 23.02 5.83
N PHE A 128 -16.39 23.62 6.90
CA PHE A 128 -16.65 22.91 8.15
C PHE A 128 -18.08 22.39 8.17
N GLY A 129 -18.25 21.08 7.95
CA GLY A 129 -19.50 20.39 8.28
C GLY A 129 -19.82 20.52 9.79
N PRO A 130 -21.10 20.44 10.18
CA PRO A 130 -21.48 20.59 11.59
C PRO A 130 -20.82 19.52 12.47
N ARG A 131 -20.21 19.97 13.58
CA ARG A 131 -19.55 19.13 14.60
C ARG A 131 -20.58 18.21 15.26
N GLY A 132 -20.68 16.98 14.78
CA GLY A 132 -21.48 15.92 15.40
C GLY A 132 -20.59 14.76 15.86
N LYS A 133 -20.38 14.64 17.17
CA LYS A 133 -19.62 13.62 17.93
C LYS A 133 -18.12 13.90 18.11
N LYS A 134 -17.63 13.64 19.33
CA LYS A 134 -16.24 13.82 19.79
C LYS A 134 -15.30 12.97 18.90
N ARG A 135 -14.46 13.60 18.08
CA ARG A 135 -13.45 12.90 17.27
C ARG A 135 -12.44 12.22 18.22
N ILE A 136 -12.08 10.96 17.91
CA ILE A 136 -11.14 10.15 18.71
C ILE A 136 -9.69 10.57 18.45
N TYR A 137 -9.41 11.02 17.23
CA TYR A 137 -8.08 11.44 16.76
C TYR A 137 -8.06 12.92 16.42
N THR A 138 -6.92 13.58 16.66
CA THR A 138 -6.62 14.91 16.12
C THR A 138 -6.26 14.76 14.65
N SER A 139 -7.00 15.39 13.74
CA SER A 139 -6.73 15.31 12.30
C SER A 139 -5.64 16.29 11.86
N ILE A 140 -5.19 16.15 10.61
CA ILE A 140 -4.28 17.09 9.94
C ILE A 140 -4.88 18.50 9.95
N GLU A 141 -6.17 18.61 9.64
CA GLU A 141 -6.89 19.88 9.62
C GLU A 141 -7.03 20.50 11.01
N ASP A 142 -7.26 19.69 12.04
CA ASP A 142 -7.38 20.17 13.42
C ASP A 142 -6.06 20.78 13.89
N LEU A 143 -4.92 20.15 13.57
CA LEU A 143 -3.58 20.69 13.86
C LEU A 143 -3.30 21.97 13.06
N HIS A 144 -3.51 21.94 11.74
CA HIS A 144 -3.25 23.10 10.90
C HIS A 144 -4.06 24.32 11.36
N ARG A 145 -5.33 24.13 11.73
CA ARG A 145 -6.18 25.17 12.28
C ARG A 145 -5.64 25.69 13.62
N ALA A 146 -5.26 24.78 14.52
CA ALA A 146 -4.73 25.16 15.82
C ALA A 146 -3.44 25.97 15.71
N PHE A 147 -2.56 25.65 14.74
CA PHE A 147 -1.35 26.42 14.45
C PHE A 147 -1.68 27.80 13.88
N ARG A 148 -2.64 27.89 12.95
CA ARG A 148 -3.09 29.18 12.40
C ARG A 148 -3.74 30.10 13.44
N GLU A 149 -4.50 29.53 14.36
CA GLU A 149 -5.20 30.25 15.43
C GLU A 149 -4.28 30.55 16.63
N GLY A 150 -3.07 29.98 16.66
CA GLY A 150 -2.14 30.10 17.78
C GLY A 150 -2.57 29.32 19.04
N SER A 151 -3.56 28.44 18.94
CA SER A 151 -4.03 27.60 20.05
C SER A 151 -3.18 26.34 20.25
N ALA A 152 -2.31 26.02 19.30
CA ALA A 152 -1.22 25.05 19.42
C ALA A 152 0.05 25.58 18.75
N ASP A 153 1.20 25.03 19.14
CA ASP A 153 2.52 25.38 18.62
C ASP A 153 3.17 24.15 17.96
N PRO A 154 3.64 24.22 16.69
CA PRO A 154 4.27 23.09 16.00
C PRO A 154 5.42 22.46 16.80
N VAL A 155 6.20 23.28 17.53
CA VAL A 155 7.30 22.81 18.39
C VAL A 155 6.77 21.98 19.54
N THR A 156 5.78 22.49 20.27
CA THR A 156 5.15 21.77 21.38
C THR A 156 4.52 20.45 20.91
N VAL A 157 3.85 20.45 19.74
CA VAL A 157 3.28 19.23 19.17
C VAL A 157 4.36 18.23 18.78
N ALA A 158 5.45 18.67 18.13
CA ALA A 158 6.55 17.79 17.76
C ALA A 158 7.29 17.21 18.97
N GLU A 159 7.53 18.01 20.01
CA GLU A 159 8.10 17.53 21.28
C GLU A 159 7.18 16.50 21.96
N GLY A 160 5.89 16.84 22.07
CA GLY A 160 4.89 15.94 22.65
C GLY A 160 4.79 14.61 21.90
N ALA A 161 4.86 14.63 20.56
CA ALA A 161 4.87 13.43 19.74
C ALA A 161 6.13 12.58 19.97
N MET A 162 7.31 13.20 20.03
CA MET A 162 8.57 12.49 20.32
C MET A 162 8.55 11.82 21.70
N GLU A 163 8.07 12.52 22.73
CA GLU A 163 7.93 11.95 24.07
C GLU A 163 6.87 10.85 24.14
N ALA A 164 5.73 11.05 23.45
CA ALA A 164 4.69 10.04 23.33
C ALA A 164 5.21 8.78 22.63
N ALA A 165 6.04 8.93 21.60
CA ALA A 165 6.68 7.82 20.91
C ALA A 165 7.52 6.98 21.88
N VAL A 166 8.37 7.64 22.69
CA VAL A 166 9.19 6.96 23.71
C VAL A 166 8.32 6.22 24.73
N ARG A 167 7.22 6.84 25.21
CA ARG A 167 6.31 6.21 26.17
C ARG A 167 5.56 5.02 25.57
N LEU A 168 5.01 5.18 24.38
CA LEU A 168 4.26 4.13 23.67
C LEU A 168 5.17 2.94 23.37
N ASN A 169 6.41 3.19 22.95
CA ASN A 169 7.30 2.11 22.54
C ASN A 169 7.64 1.14 23.68
N ARG A 170 7.58 1.59 24.95
CA ARG A 170 7.75 0.71 26.13
C ARG A 170 6.65 -0.35 26.28
N VAL A 171 5.51 -0.15 25.63
CA VAL A 171 4.32 -1.01 25.77
C VAL A 171 4.08 -1.78 24.47
N VAL A 172 4.17 -1.10 23.32
CA VAL A 172 3.73 -1.67 22.03
C VAL A 172 4.84 -1.96 21.04
N ASN A 173 6.10 -1.57 21.27
CA ASN A 173 7.23 -1.83 20.37
C ASN A 173 6.94 -1.45 18.89
N ALA A 174 6.35 -0.27 18.67
CA ALA A 174 5.91 0.21 17.36
C ALA A 174 6.91 1.11 16.63
N VAL A 175 7.85 1.70 17.37
CA VAL A 175 8.84 2.65 16.85
C VAL A 175 10.19 1.94 16.75
N GLU A 176 10.76 1.94 15.55
CA GLU A 176 12.04 1.31 15.26
C GLU A 176 13.20 2.23 15.67
N GLU A 177 13.17 3.48 15.20
CA GLU A 177 14.18 4.50 15.49
C GLU A 177 13.50 5.88 15.38
N LEU A 178 13.84 6.81 16.29
CA LEU A 178 13.41 8.21 16.20
C LEU A 178 14.51 9.05 15.54
N LEU A 179 14.12 10.11 14.84
CA LEU A 179 15.09 11.08 14.35
C LEU A 179 15.77 11.81 15.53
N PRO A 180 16.99 12.34 15.34
CA PRO A 180 17.63 13.17 16.35
C PRO A 180 16.71 14.33 16.75
N ARG A 181 16.48 14.50 18.06
CA ARG A 181 15.57 15.53 18.62
C ARG A 181 15.85 16.91 18.02
N LYS A 182 17.13 17.27 17.86
CA LYS A 182 17.55 18.56 17.29
C LYS A 182 17.00 18.77 15.87
N GLU A 183 16.98 17.75 15.02
CA GLU A 183 16.47 17.84 13.65
C GLU A 183 14.95 17.98 13.63
N VAL A 184 14.25 17.22 14.47
CA VAL A 184 12.79 17.32 14.62
C VAL A 184 12.38 18.72 15.06
N LEU A 185 13.09 19.29 16.04
CA LEU A 185 12.81 20.66 16.51
C LEU A 185 13.20 21.73 15.51
N ALA A 186 14.28 21.55 14.75
CA ALA A 186 14.61 22.48 13.67
C ALA A 186 13.50 22.56 12.62
N MET A 187 12.92 21.41 12.23
CA MET A 187 11.75 21.38 11.33
C MET A 187 10.53 22.07 11.96
N ALA A 188 10.28 21.85 13.25
CA ALA A 188 9.16 22.42 13.98
C ALA A 188 9.29 23.95 14.15
N GLU A 189 10.47 24.45 14.48
CA GLU A 189 10.75 25.89 14.60
C GLU A 189 10.61 26.60 13.25
N ALA A 190 11.07 25.96 12.17
CA ALA A 190 10.86 26.49 10.82
C ALA A 190 9.37 26.57 10.47
N SER A 191 8.57 25.58 10.87
CA SER A 191 7.11 25.60 10.72
C SER A 191 6.46 26.72 11.54
N LYS A 192 6.83 26.83 12.81
CA LYS A 192 6.36 27.89 13.71
C LYS A 192 6.60 29.29 13.14
N ALA A 193 7.81 29.54 12.62
CA ALA A 193 8.15 30.82 11.99
C ALA A 193 7.25 31.12 10.78
N ARG A 194 6.93 30.10 9.96
CA ARG A 194 6.02 30.23 8.82
C ARG A 194 4.59 30.53 9.24
N PHE A 195 4.06 29.86 10.27
CA PHE A 195 2.74 30.17 10.81
C PHE A 195 2.69 31.59 11.43
N ALA A 196 3.72 32.00 12.16
CA ALA A 196 3.82 33.35 12.72
C ALA A 196 3.86 34.44 11.63
N ALA A 197 4.48 34.15 10.48
CA ALA A 197 4.47 35.02 9.31
C ALA A 197 3.18 34.93 8.46
N GLY A 198 2.23 34.05 8.81
CA GLY A 198 1.02 33.81 8.03
C GLY A 198 1.26 33.10 6.69
N GLN A 199 2.39 32.40 6.54
CA GLN A 199 2.86 31.78 5.29
C GLN A 199 3.16 30.28 5.46
N PRO A 200 2.21 29.44 5.92
CA PRO A 200 2.42 27.99 5.96
C PRO A 200 2.62 27.42 4.54
N LEU A 201 3.49 26.41 4.40
CA LEU A 201 3.80 25.79 3.11
C LEU A 201 2.62 25.00 2.53
N SER A 202 1.85 24.35 3.40
CA SER A 202 0.75 23.47 3.00
C SER A 202 -0.17 23.12 4.17
N MET A 203 -1.19 22.30 3.92
CA MET A 203 -2.01 21.66 4.97
C MET A 203 -1.21 20.74 5.90
N LEU A 204 -0.06 20.23 5.45
CA LEU A 204 0.83 19.37 6.25
C LEU A 204 1.90 20.15 7.01
N ASP A 205 1.99 21.47 6.86
CA ASP A 205 3.01 22.25 7.54
C ASP A 205 2.85 22.14 9.06
N GLY A 206 3.89 21.71 9.75
CA GLY A 206 3.90 21.49 11.20
C GLY A 206 3.32 20.14 11.65
N VAL A 207 2.78 19.34 10.73
CA VAL A 207 2.17 18.06 11.06
C VAL A 207 3.22 16.96 11.17
N THR A 208 3.25 16.27 12.31
CA THR A 208 4.19 15.17 12.56
C THR A 208 3.80 13.89 11.82
N PHE A 209 4.77 13.16 11.28
CA PHE A 209 4.54 11.87 10.63
C PHE A 209 5.67 10.88 10.87
N MET A 210 5.41 9.61 10.54
CA MET A 210 6.39 8.53 10.54
C MET A 210 6.41 7.80 9.20
N VAL A 211 7.47 7.05 8.93
CA VAL A 211 7.53 6.14 7.76
C VAL A 211 7.93 4.74 8.15
N LYS A 212 7.58 3.75 7.34
CA LYS A 212 8.03 2.37 7.52
C LYS A 212 9.56 2.29 7.31
N ASN A 213 10.26 1.46 8.08
CA ASN A 213 11.73 1.34 8.02
C ASN A 213 12.25 0.57 6.78
N ASP A 214 11.46 0.47 5.72
CA ASP A 214 11.89 0.06 4.39
C ASP A 214 11.82 1.22 3.41
N ILE A 215 11.53 2.44 3.87
CA ILE A 215 11.62 3.70 3.13
C ILE A 215 12.86 4.43 3.63
N ASN A 216 13.73 4.89 2.73
CA ASN A 216 14.96 5.56 3.15
C ASN A 216 14.68 6.91 3.79
N VAL A 217 15.35 7.12 4.92
CA VAL A 217 15.40 8.39 5.62
C VAL A 217 16.87 8.73 5.80
N LYS A 218 17.31 9.87 5.25
CA LYS A 218 18.68 10.34 5.39
C LYS A 218 19.13 10.30 6.85
N GLY A 219 20.30 9.72 7.10
CA GLY A 219 20.88 9.60 8.44
C GLY A 219 20.32 8.48 9.32
N ILE A 220 19.29 7.75 8.87
CA ILE A 220 18.70 6.59 9.56
C ILE A 220 19.07 5.31 8.81
N ARG A 221 19.29 4.22 9.55
CA ARG A 221 19.51 2.90 8.94
C ARG A 221 18.20 2.30 8.45
N THR A 222 18.19 1.90 7.18
CA THR A 222 17.08 1.14 6.59
C THR A 222 17.25 -0.35 6.90
N MET A 223 16.75 -0.77 8.05
CA MET A 223 16.87 -2.14 8.55
C MET A 223 15.90 -3.10 7.88
N ALA A 224 14.80 -2.62 7.30
CA ALA A 224 13.74 -3.48 6.75
C ALA A 224 13.25 -4.54 7.76
N GLY A 225 13.21 -4.20 9.05
CA GLY A 225 12.85 -5.13 10.14
C GLY A 225 13.89 -6.20 10.45
N ARG A 226 15.09 -6.16 9.87
CA ARG A 226 16.18 -7.09 10.17
C ARG A 226 16.81 -6.81 11.53
N ARG A 227 17.54 -7.80 12.03
CA ARG A 227 18.38 -7.67 13.23
C ARG A 227 19.50 -6.63 13.01
N THR A 228 19.80 -5.85 14.05
CA THR A 228 20.78 -4.75 14.00
C THR A 228 22.23 -5.20 13.77
N ASP A 229 22.57 -6.45 14.07
CA ASP A 229 23.89 -7.06 13.88
C ASP A 229 23.95 -7.99 12.64
N SER A 230 22.95 -7.91 11.75
CA SER A 230 22.89 -8.77 10.57
C SER A 230 24.11 -8.52 9.67
N LYS A 231 24.89 -9.58 9.43
CA LYS A 231 26.05 -9.58 8.52
C LYS A 231 25.67 -9.88 7.06
N VAL A 232 24.38 -10.11 6.79
CA VAL A 232 23.88 -10.46 5.45
C VAL A 232 23.62 -9.18 4.65
N GLY A 233 24.64 -8.77 3.91
CA GLY A 233 24.55 -8.42 2.49
C GLY A 233 23.94 -7.10 2.02
N TRP A 234 23.22 -6.32 2.83
CA TRP A 234 22.55 -5.11 2.30
C TRP A 234 22.44 -4.01 3.35
N THR A 235 23.10 -2.86 3.10
CA THR A 235 23.04 -1.58 3.83
C THR A 235 22.74 -1.66 5.34
N VAL A 236 23.80 -1.79 6.15
CA VAL A 236 23.80 -1.48 7.60
C VAL A 236 24.16 0.00 7.83
N HIS A 237 24.51 0.73 6.77
CA HIS A 237 24.86 2.14 6.83
C HIS A 237 23.60 3.01 6.85
N PRO A 238 23.64 4.15 7.55
CA PRO A 238 22.61 5.18 7.42
C PRO A 238 22.39 5.56 5.95
N ALA A 239 21.14 5.76 5.53
CA ALA A 239 20.84 6.18 4.17
C ALA A 239 21.44 7.58 3.91
N GLU A 240 21.99 7.78 2.71
CA GLU A 240 22.60 9.06 2.33
C GLU A 240 21.56 10.11 1.93
N GLN A 241 20.38 9.65 1.49
CA GLN A 241 19.28 10.49 1.02
C GLN A 241 17.92 9.95 1.46
N HIS A 242 16.94 10.84 1.47
CA HIS A 242 15.54 10.48 1.64
C HIS A 242 15.00 9.87 0.34
N ASP A 243 14.09 8.89 0.47
CA ASP A 243 13.26 8.49 -0.67
C ASP A 243 12.39 9.67 -1.12
N ARG A 244 12.01 9.69 -2.40
CA ARG A 244 11.26 10.80 -3.02
C ARG A 244 9.97 11.15 -2.27
N VAL A 245 9.27 10.14 -1.76
CA VAL A 245 8.05 10.34 -0.95
C VAL A 245 8.31 11.14 0.33
N VAL A 246 9.43 10.87 1.00
CA VAL A 246 9.83 11.56 2.24
C VAL A 246 10.24 12.99 1.91
N ALA A 247 11.06 13.17 0.88
CA ALA A 247 11.49 14.49 0.42
C ALA A 247 10.29 15.41 0.06
N ARG A 248 9.26 14.86 -0.60
CA ARG A 248 8.01 15.59 -0.91
C ARG A 248 7.24 16.02 0.34
N LEU A 249 7.14 15.16 1.35
CA LEU A 249 6.45 15.51 2.59
C LEU A 249 7.20 16.59 3.36
N LEU A 250 8.54 16.47 3.45
CA LEU A 250 9.39 17.46 4.09
C LEU A 250 9.32 18.82 3.38
N SER A 251 9.28 18.85 2.05
CA SER A 251 9.15 20.10 1.28
C SER A 251 7.79 20.80 1.46
N GLN A 252 6.77 20.07 1.93
CA GLN A 252 5.47 20.61 2.30
C GLN A 252 5.37 21.02 3.78
N GLY A 253 6.49 20.98 4.51
CA GLY A 253 6.58 21.41 5.91
C GLY A 253 6.16 20.34 6.93
N ALA A 254 5.90 19.10 6.50
CA ALA A 254 5.62 18.00 7.41
C ALA A 254 6.87 17.66 8.24
N ILE A 255 6.67 17.23 9.49
CA ILE A 255 7.75 16.97 10.44
C ILE A 255 7.92 15.45 10.61
N LEU A 256 9.00 14.90 10.06
CA LEU A 256 9.31 13.48 10.26
C LEU A 256 9.85 13.26 11.68
N ILE A 257 9.21 12.40 12.47
CA ILE A 257 9.67 12.12 13.85
C ILE A 257 10.43 10.80 13.97
N GLY A 258 10.23 9.86 13.06
CA GLY A 258 10.88 8.55 13.13
C GLY A 258 10.39 7.53 12.13
N VAL A 259 10.92 6.32 12.29
CA VAL A 259 10.62 5.15 11.48
C VAL A 259 9.94 4.07 12.32
N GLY A 260 8.92 3.41 11.75
CA GLY A 260 8.14 2.38 12.44
C GLY A 260 8.70 0.98 12.27
N THR A 261 8.49 0.14 13.28
CA THR A 261 8.79 -1.29 13.24
C THR A 261 7.96 -1.98 12.15
N GLN A 262 8.51 -3.04 11.56
CA GLN A 262 7.85 -3.84 10.53
C GLN A 262 8.26 -5.30 10.66
N SER A 263 7.55 -6.21 10.00
CA SER A 263 8.04 -7.57 9.82
C SER A 263 9.31 -7.62 8.96
N GLU A 264 10.20 -8.55 9.27
CA GLU A 264 11.49 -8.70 8.57
C GLU A 264 11.28 -8.86 7.05
N LEU A 265 11.91 -7.97 6.28
CA LEU A 265 11.85 -7.84 4.82
C LEU A 265 10.44 -7.64 4.24
N GLY A 266 9.47 -7.30 5.09
CA GLY A 266 8.07 -7.23 4.69
C GLY A 266 7.42 -8.59 4.41
N LEU A 267 8.08 -9.71 4.71
CA LEU A 267 7.68 -11.07 4.31
C LEU A 267 6.72 -11.76 5.31
N SER A 268 5.98 -10.99 6.10
CA SER A 268 4.98 -11.55 7.02
C SER A 268 3.73 -10.69 7.11
N ALA A 269 2.58 -11.33 6.88
CA ALA A 269 1.25 -10.74 7.01
C ALA A 269 0.81 -10.53 8.47
N THR A 270 1.52 -11.09 9.46
CA THR A 270 1.21 -10.89 10.89
C THR A 270 1.67 -9.54 11.42
N GLY A 271 2.75 -8.99 10.82
CA GLY A 271 3.38 -7.74 11.26
C GLY A 271 4.26 -7.84 12.50
N PHE A 272 4.33 -9.00 13.15
CA PHE A 272 5.17 -9.19 14.33
C PHE A 272 6.64 -9.37 13.92
N ASN A 273 7.51 -8.63 14.59
CA ASN A 273 8.95 -8.72 14.45
C ASN A 273 9.54 -9.39 15.70
N GLU A 274 10.21 -10.53 15.50
CA GLU A 274 10.78 -11.31 16.60
C GLU A 274 11.94 -10.60 17.31
N TRP A 275 12.69 -9.74 16.59
CA TRP A 275 13.80 -8.97 17.14
C TRP A 275 13.34 -7.80 18.00
N LYS A 276 12.22 -7.18 17.61
CA LYS A 276 11.62 -6.05 18.35
C LYS A 276 10.55 -6.47 19.33
N LYS A 277 10.13 -7.74 19.31
CA LYS A 277 9.04 -8.28 20.13
C LYS A 277 7.75 -7.47 19.97
N GLY A 278 7.43 -7.13 18.72
CA GLY A 278 6.25 -6.34 18.39
C GLY A 278 6.24 -5.87 16.92
N PRO A 279 5.37 -4.93 16.57
CA PRO A 279 4.45 -4.24 17.46
C PRO A 279 3.31 -5.10 18.02
N LEU A 280 2.73 -4.65 19.12
CA LEU A 280 1.53 -5.23 19.72
C LEU A 280 0.27 -4.48 19.27
N ASN A 281 -0.84 -5.20 19.07
CA ASN A 281 -2.08 -4.59 18.61
C ASN A 281 -2.73 -3.73 19.70
N PRO A 282 -3.07 -2.46 19.41
CA PRO A 282 -3.60 -1.53 20.41
C PRO A 282 -4.98 -1.92 20.95
N HIS A 283 -5.77 -2.68 20.18
CA HIS A 283 -7.08 -3.18 20.62
C HIS A 283 -6.95 -4.41 21.52
N ASN A 284 -5.92 -5.23 21.30
CA ASN A 284 -5.64 -6.41 22.09
C ASN A 284 -4.17 -6.88 21.88
N PRO A 285 -3.28 -6.73 22.88
CA PRO A 285 -1.87 -7.12 22.76
C PRO A 285 -1.63 -8.62 22.48
N LYS A 286 -2.64 -9.47 22.65
CA LYS A 286 -2.58 -10.91 22.31
C LYS A 286 -2.88 -11.20 20.84
N CYS A 287 -3.31 -10.19 20.09
CA CYS A 287 -3.60 -10.28 18.67
C CYS A 287 -2.48 -9.62 17.85
N PHE A 288 -2.32 -10.12 16.62
CA PHE A 288 -1.41 -9.50 15.67
C PHE A 288 -1.96 -8.16 15.16
N THR A 289 -1.04 -7.28 14.77
CA THR A 289 -1.37 -5.98 14.17
C THR A 289 -1.74 -6.10 12.71
N GLY A 290 -1.40 -7.20 12.04
CA GLY A 290 -1.29 -7.22 10.57
C GLY A 290 0.03 -6.64 10.13
N GLY A 291 0.48 -7.00 8.92
CA GLY A 291 1.77 -6.59 8.39
C GLY A 291 1.79 -6.41 6.88
N SER A 292 2.87 -5.84 6.34
CA SER A 292 4.13 -5.58 7.05
C SER A 292 4.29 -4.18 7.67
N SER A 293 3.43 -3.21 7.33
CA SER A 293 3.50 -1.82 7.84
C SER A 293 2.95 -1.65 9.26
N SER A 294 3.35 -2.55 10.15
CA SER A 294 2.70 -2.77 11.45
C SER A 294 2.94 -1.64 12.44
N GLY A 295 4.19 -1.19 12.62
CA GLY A 295 4.55 -0.20 13.65
C GLY A 295 3.92 1.15 13.38
N ILE A 296 3.93 1.59 12.12
CA ILE A 296 3.29 2.85 11.73
C ILE A 296 1.76 2.80 11.81
N ALA A 297 1.13 1.64 11.58
CA ALA A 297 -0.31 1.49 11.76
C ALA A 297 -0.72 1.56 13.24
N VAL A 298 0.12 1.01 14.13
CA VAL A 298 -0.07 1.15 15.59
C VAL A 298 0.18 2.59 16.03
N ALA A 299 1.19 3.27 15.50
CA ALA A 299 1.45 4.68 15.80
C ALA A 299 0.21 5.56 15.48
N VAL A 300 -0.38 5.40 14.30
CA VAL A 300 -1.59 6.13 13.92
C VAL A 300 -2.79 5.72 14.78
N ALA A 301 -2.99 4.42 15.01
CA ALA A 301 -4.11 3.91 15.82
C ALA A 301 -4.05 4.34 17.30
N MET A 302 -2.86 4.62 17.81
CA MET A 302 -2.65 5.15 19.16
C MET A 302 -2.66 6.68 19.22
N GLY A 303 -2.88 7.36 18.09
CA GLY A 303 -2.88 8.82 18.00
C GLY A 303 -1.51 9.46 18.18
N LEU A 304 -0.42 8.70 17.94
CA LEU A 304 0.95 9.22 18.04
C LEU A 304 1.25 10.23 16.94
N VAL A 305 0.83 9.91 15.71
CA VAL A 305 0.91 10.79 14.54
C VAL A 305 -0.40 10.71 13.76
N PRO A 306 -0.86 11.81 13.12
CA PRO A 306 -2.09 11.78 12.30
C PRO A 306 -1.97 10.88 11.07
N PHE A 307 -0.75 10.77 10.53
CA PHE A 307 -0.47 9.93 9.37
C PHE A 307 0.93 9.33 9.38
N ALA A 308 1.11 8.29 8.57
CA ALA A 308 2.39 7.69 8.28
C ALA A 308 2.42 7.10 6.85
N ILE A 309 3.62 6.86 6.31
CA ILE A 309 3.79 6.25 4.98
C ILE A 309 4.34 4.84 5.11
N GLY A 310 3.71 3.89 4.41
CA GLY A 310 4.21 2.52 4.30
C GLY A 310 4.19 2.02 2.87
N THR A 311 4.68 0.79 2.70
CA THR A 311 4.69 0.06 1.43
C THR A 311 3.61 -1.02 1.44
N ASP A 312 2.91 -1.19 0.32
CA ASP A 312 1.86 -2.19 0.10
C ASP A 312 2.17 -2.97 -1.18
N ALA A 313 2.54 -4.24 -1.07
CA ALA A 313 2.63 -5.15 -2.23
C ALA A 313 1.46 -6.13 -2.25
N ASN A 314 1.21 -6.76 -1.10
CA ASN A 314 0.19 -7.81 -0.94
C ASN A 314 -0.81 -7.45 0.18
N GLY A 315 -1.07 -6.16 0.39
CA GLY A 315 -1.91 -5.67 1.49
C GLY A 315 -1.10 -5.19 2.69
N CYS A 316 0.17 -4.85 2.52
CA CYS A 316 1.04 -4.50 3.64
C CYS A 316 0.68 -3.20 4.37
N ASN A 317 -0.08 -2.28 3.77
CA ASN A 317 -0.72 -1.15 4.46
C ASN A 317 -2.18 -1.47 4.84
N ARG A 318 -2.93 -2.11 3.93
CA ARG A 318 -4.36 -2.39 4.12
C ARG A 318 -4.64 -3.39 5.25
N SER A 319 -3.84 -4.45 5.35
CA SER A 319 -3.96 -5.48 6.40
C SER A 319 -3.75 -4.89 7.79
N PRO A 320 -2.62 -4.20 8.08
CA PRO A 320 -2.46 -3.61 9.40
C PRO A 320 -3.49 -2.52 9.70
N ALA A 321 -3.86 -1.70 8.72
CA ALA A 321 -4.90 -0.69 8.94
C ALA A 321 -6.25 -1.31 9.33
N ALA A 322 -6.67 -2.40 8.66
CA ALA A 322 -7.89 -3.11 8.99
C ALA A 322 -7.88 -3.75 10.40
N LEU A 323 -6.72 -4.25 10.84
CA LEU A 323 -6.56 -4.94 12.13
C LEU A 323 -6.27 -3.99 13.30
N THR A 324 -5.76 -2.78 13.05
CA THR A 324 -5.58 -1.73 14.06
C THR A 324 -6.66 -0.65 14.03
N GLY A 325 -7.62 -0.74 13.11
CA GLY A 325 -8.80 0.14 13.08
C GLY A 325 -8.52 1.56 12.57
N VAL A 326 -7.66 1.68 11.56
CA VAL A 326 -7.30 2.93 10.88
C VAL A 326 -7.50 2.80 9.36
N VAL A 327 -7.28 3.87 8.61
CA VAL A 327 -7.39 3.88 7.15
C VAL A 327 -6.03 3.58 6.54
N GLY A 328 -5.96 2.62 5.63
CA GLY A 328 -4.75 2.28 4.88
C GLY A 328 -5.03 2.27 3.39
N MET A 329 -4.27 3.04 2.61
CA MET A 329 -4.47 3.18 1.18
C MET A 329 -3.33 2.53 0.40
N ALA A 330 -3.69 1.76 -0.63
CA ALA A 330 -2.77 1.30 -1.67
C ALA A 330 -3.19 2.01 -2.97
N PRO A 331 -2.44 3.04 -3.43
CA PRO A 331 -2.78 3.75 -4.66
C PRO A 331 -2.52 2.90 -5.90
N THR A 332 -2.88 3.38 -7.09
CA THR A 332 -2.52 2.72 -8.35
C THR A 332 -1.00 2.51 -8.45
N TYR A 333 -0.54 1.44 -9.10
CA TYR A 333 0.89 1.20 -9.30
C TYR A 333 1.54 2.37 -10.06
N GLY A 334 2.76 2.73 -9.69
CA GLY A 334 3.46 3.91 -10.22
C GLY A 334 2.90 5.27 -9.77
N ARG A 335 1.76 5.34 -9.04
CA ARG A 335 1.16 6.62 -8.61
C ARG A 335 2.07 7.43 -7.68
N SER A 336 2.94 6.76 -6.94
CA SER A 336 3.87 7.35 -5.98
C SER A 336 5.15 6.53 -6.06
N SER A 337 6.29 7.20 -6.15
CA SER A 337 7.58 6.55 -6.29
C SER A 337 8.44 6.68 -5.05
N SER A 338 9.18 5.63 -4.73
CA SER A 338 10.32 5.66 -3.80
C SER A 338 11.55 6.30 -4.45
N ASP A 339 11.62 6.29 -5.78
CA ASP A 339 12.86 6.42 -6.52
C ASP A 339 13.32 7.87 -6.56
N VAL A 340 14.59 8.07 -6.24
CA VAL A 340 15.30 9.31 -6.54
C VAL A 340 15.73 9.20 -8.00
N VAL A 341 15.25 10.09 -8.86
CA VAL A 341 15.72 10.16 -10.24
C VAL A 341 17.18 10.61 -10.17
N LEU A 342 18.12 9.67 -10.35
CA LEU A 342 19.52 9.99 -10.58
C LEU A 342 19.66 10.32 -12.06
N ASN A 343 20.07 11.56 -12.35
CA ASN A 343 20.41 12.02 -13.70
C ASN A 343 21.77 11.44 -14.14
N ASP A 344 21.87 10.12 -14.31
CA ASP A 344 23.02 9.51 -14.97
C ASP A 344 22.56 8.83 -16.27
N GLU A 345 23.18 9.24 -17.39
CA GLU A 345 22.86 8.85 -18.77
C GLU A 345 23.07 7.36 -19.09
N GLU A 346 23.55 6.53 -18.14
CA GLU A 346 23.77 5.10 -18.35
C GLU A 346 22.76 4.24 -17.59
N GLN A 347 21.67 3.94 -18.30
CA GLN A 347 20.60 3.01 -17.96
C GLN A 347 19.74 3.39 -16.73
N PRO A 348 18.40 3.54 -16.88
CA PRO A 348 17.51 3.72 -15.73
C PRO A 348 17.48 2.43 -14.91
N LYS A 349 18.40 2.29 -13.96
CA LYS A 349 18.25 1.32 -12.89
C LYS A 349 17.11 1.86 -12.02
N LEU A 350 15.94 1.22 -12.10
CA LEU A 350 14.91 1.28 -11.05
C LEU A 350 15.53 0.72 -9.76
N LEU A 351 16.39 1.49 -9.12
CA LEU A 351 16.81 1.26 -7.76
C LEU A 351 15.61 1.67 -6.92
N SER A 352 14.69 0.73 -6.68
CA SER A 352 13.62 0.98 -5.73
C SER A 352 14.27 1.44 -4.44
N GLY A 353 14.11 2.70 -4.04
CA GLY A 353 14.74 3.23 -2.83
C GLY A 353 14.44 2.38 -1.59
N SER A 354 13.35 1.61 -1.62
CA SER A 354 13.05 0.64 -0.60
C SER A 354 14.01 -0.56 -0.57
N VAL A 355 14.79 -0.68 0.52
CA VAL A 355 15.79 -1.75 0.74
C VAL A 355 15.16 -3.15 0.77
N SER A 356 13.86 -3.28 1.07
CA SER A 356 13.16 -4.57 0.97
C SER A 356 13.10 -5.09 -0.46
N PHE A 357 13.20 -4.22 -1.47
CA PHE A 357 12.77 -4.51 -2.84
C PHE A 357 13.83 -4.24 -3.91
N SER A 358 14.88 -3.44 -3.63
CA SER A 358 16.06 -3.30 -4.49
C SER A 358 17.14 -4.38 -4.27
N ALA A 359 16.94 -5.26 -3.29
CA ALA A 359 17.89 -6.34 -2.93
C ALA A 359 17.71 -7.64 -3.74
N VAL A 360 16.76 -7.67 -4.69
CA VAL A 360 16.59 -8.82 -5.58
C VAL A 360 17.00 -8.39 -6.99
N PRO A 361 17.98 -9.08 -7.61
CA PRO A 361 18.25 -8.91 -9.03
C PRO A 361 16.94 -9.06 -9.79
N LEU A 362 16.58 -8.08 -10.63
CA LEU A 362 15.37 -8.11 -11.46
C LEU A 362 15.39 -9.25 -12.51
N ASP A 363 16.47 -10.04 -12.51
CA ASP A 363 16.71 -11.17 -13.39
C ASP A 363 16.28 -12.47 -12.66
N GLY A 364 14.98 -12.75 -12.61
CA GLY A 364 14.46 -14.02 -12.10
C GLY A 364 13.01 -14.00 -11.60
N PRO A 365 12.42 -15.15 -11.24
CA PRO A 365 11.02 -15.27 -10.80
C PRO A 365 10.70 -14.51 -9.51
N LEU A 366 11.72 -14.07 -8.75
CA LEU A 366 11.53 -13.18 -7.62
C LEU A 366 11.19 -11.74 -8.06
N ALA A 367 11.60 -11.29 -9.26
CA ALA A 367 11.27 -9.97 -9.82
C ALA A 367 9.76 -9.72 -9.92
N GLU A 368 8.94 -10.78 -10.09
CA GLU A 368 7.47 -10.73 -10.11
C GLU A 368 6.85 -10.15 -8.83
N ILE A 369 7.46 -10.41 -7.67
CA ILE A 369 6.95 -9.93 -6.39
C ILE A 369 7.18 -8.42 -6.25
N PHE A 370 8.23 -7.89 -6.91
CA PHE A 370 8.72 -6.53 -6.71
C PHE A 370 8.16 -5.51 -7.70
N THR A 371 7.48 -5.94 -8.77
CA THR A 371 6.76 -5.07 -9.72
C THR A 371 5.39 -4.59 -9.22
N ASN A 372 5.05 -4.85 -7.96
CA ASN A 372 3.73 -4.59 -7.38
C ASN A 372 3.77 -3.76 -6.10
N VAL A 373 4.87 -3.07 -5.79
CA VAL A 373 4.97 -2.28 -4.55
C VAL A 373 4.35 -0.90 -4.74
N HIS A 374 3.47 -0.51 -3.82
CA HIS A 374 2.81 0.78 -3.78
C HIS A 374 3.23 1.54 -2.51
N LEU A 375 3.54 2.82 -2.61
CA LEU A 375 3.71 3.68 -1.43
C LEU A 375 2.38 4.36 -1.12
N GLY A 376 1.93 4.28 0.12
CA GLY A 376 0.62 4.81 0.48
C GLY A 376 0.52 5.23 1.93
N PRO A 377 -0.43 6.11 2.24
CA PRO A 377 -0.63 6.58 3.59
C PRO A 377 -1.42 5.58 4.44
N ILE A 378 -1.09 5.58 5.73
CA ILE A 378 -1.93 5.06 6.80
C ILE A 378 -2.32 6.26 7.66
N THR A 379 -3.62 6.46 7.88
CA THR A 379 -4.17 7.67 8.55
C THR A 379 -5.31 7.31 9.48
N ALA A 380 -5.61 8.18 10.44
CA ALA A 380 -6.73 7.98 11.36
C ALA A 380 -8.11 8.05 10.68
N ASN A 381 -8.21 8.77 9.57
CA ASN A 381 -9.45 8.97 8.82
C ASN A 381 -9.17 9.18 7.32
N ALA A 382 -10.25 9.13 6.52
CA ALA A 382 -10.18 9.19 5.06
C ALA A 382 -9.77 10.59 4.54
N GLU A 383 -10.14 11.67 5.26
CA GLU A 383 -9.80 13.06 4.92
C GLU A 383 -8.28 13.26 4.97
N ASP A 384 -7.63 12.79 6.03
CA ASP A 384 -6.18 12.84 6.20
C ASP A 384 -5.46 12.04 5.09
N ALA A 385 -6.01 10.88 4.67
CA ALA A 385 -5.43 10.12 3.57
C ALA A 385 -5.41 10.92 2.26
N ALA A 386 -6.46 11.70 1.99
CA ALA A 386 -6.50 12.59 0.84
C ALA A 386 -5.44 13.70 0.91
N HIS A 387 -5.32 14.39 2.05
CA HIS A 387 -4.29 15.43 2.22
C HIS A 387 -2.87 14.88 1.97
N VAL A 388 -2.57 13.68 2.46
CA VAL A 388 -1.28 13.04 2.24
C VAL A 388 -1.09 12.62 0.78
N MET A 389 -2.11 12.00 0.17
CA MET A 389 -2.08 11.61 -1.23
C MET A 389 -1.84 12.80 -2.18
N ALA A 390 -2.41 13.97 -1.87
CA ALA A 390 -2.21 15.18 -2.67
C ALA A 390 -0.73 15.59 -2.79
N VAL A 391 0.08 15.24 -1.77
CA VAL A 391 1.51 15.54 -1.70
C VAL A 391 2.36 14.42 -2.30
N ILE A 392 2.07 13.16 -1.97
CA ILE A 392 2.96 12.06 -2.34
C ILE A 392 2.77 11.53 -3.76
N ALA A 393 1.60 11.76 -4.36
CA ALA A 393 1.33 11.29 -5.71
C ALA A 393 2.13 12.06 -6.77
N GLU A 394 2.54 11.34 -7.81
CA GLU A 394 3.06 11.93 -9.03
C GLU A 394 1.92 12.56 -9.83
N ASN A 395 2.12 13.82 -10.24
CA ASN A 395 1.13 14.63 -10.96
C ASN A 395 1.62 15.02 -12.38
N GLY A 396 2.52 14.22 -12.98
CA GLY A 396 3.11 14.44 -14.30
C GLY A 396 4.54 15.02 -14.27
N GLY A 397 5.25 14.92 -15.40
CA GLY A 397 6.63 15.36 -15.61
C GLY A 397 7.44 14.34 -16.44
N GLU A 398 8.53 14.76 -17.09
CA GLU A 398 9.38 13.85 -17.89
C GLU A 398 9.98 12.69 -17.07
N ASP A 399 10.10 12.86 -15.74
CA ASP A 399 10.66 11.87 -14.79
C ASP A 399 9.61 11.23 -13.85
N SER A 400 8.39 11.04 -14.35
CA SER A 400 7.29 10.36 -13.65
C SER A 400 7.41 8.84 -13.87
N LEU A 401 7.52 8.07 -12.77
CA LEU A 401 7.49 6.61 -12.82
C LEU A 401 6.20 6.16 -13.50
N TYR A 402 5.06 6.80 -13.19
CA TYR A 402 3.80 6.48 -13.83
C TYR A 402 3.86 6.68 -15.35
N ASP A 403 4.37 7.81 -15.84
CA ASP A 403 4.42 8.05 -17.29
C ASP A 403 5.41 7.09 -17.98
N SER A 404 6.52 6.72 -17.31
CA SER A 404 7.45 5.70 -17.82
C SER A 404 6.80 4.32 -17.99
N LEU A 405 5.83 3.97 -17.14
CA LEU A 405 5.16 2.67 -17.14
C LEU A 405 3.97 2.60 -18.12
N TYR A 406 3.25 3.72 -18.31
CA TYR A 406 1.94 3.71 -18.96
C TYR A 406 1.88 4.45 -20.31
N LYS A 407 2.87 5.29 -20.65
CA LYS A 407 2.83 6.16 -21.83
C LYS A 407 2.83 5.38 -23.15
N ASN A 408 3.79 4.47 -23.35
CA ASN A 408 3.94 3.77 -24.63
C ASN A 408 2.89 2.64 -24.78
N GLU A 409 2.47 2.05 -23.67
CA GLU A 409 1.63 0.84 -23.63
C GLU A 409 0.15 1.16 -23.82
N PHE A 410 -0.30 2.34 -23.39
CA PHE A 410 -1.70 2.74 -23.46
C PHE A 410 -1.95 3.99 -24.30
N ASN A 411 -0.90 4.54 -24.94
CA ASN A 411 -0.95 5.81 -25.66
C ASN A 411 -1.59 6.92 -24.81
N GLN A 412 -1.32 6.89 -23.49
CA GLN A 412 -1.84 7.84 -22.52
C GLN A 412 -0.71 8.76 -22.08
N THR A 413 -0.82 10.06 -22.37
CA THR A 413 0.14 11.06 -21.90
C THR A 413 -0.36 11.74 -20.64
N GLY A 414 0.49 11.79 -19.62
CA GLY A 414 0.23 12.46 -18.35
C GLY A 414 -0.51 11.58 -17.35
N VAL A 415 0.01 11.56 -16.14
CA VAL A 415 -0.62 10.90 -15.00
C VAL A 415 -2.04 11.43 -14.77
N PRO A 416 -3.08 10.57 -14.72
CA PRO A 416 -4.45 11.01 -14.44
C PRO A 416 -4.50 11.76 -13.11
N ARG A 417 -5.08 12.97 -13.07
CA ARG A 417 -5.23 13.72 -11.83
C ARG A 417 -6.06 12.92 -10.82
N MET A 418 -5.67 12.95 -9.55
CA MET A 418 -6.46 12.32 -8.50
C MET A 418 -7.62 13.22 -8.07
N HIS A 419 -8.79 12.63 -7.93
CA HIS A 419 -9.97 13.30 -7.38
C HIS A 419 -10.14 12.93 -5.91
N LEU A 420 -9.40 13.63 -5.06
CA LEU A 420 -9.34 13.34 -3.62
C LEU A 420 -10.50 13.94 -2.83
N ARG A 421 -11.29 14.83 -3.44
CA ARG A 421 -12.45 15.44 -2.79
C ARG A 421 -13.48 14.45 -2.29
N ALA A 422 -13.64 13.29 -2.94
CA ALA A 422 -14.60 12.30 -2.44
C ALA A 422 -14.31 11.85 -0.99
N PHE A 423 -13.07 12.03 -0.51
CA PHE A 423 -12.68 11.74 0.86
C PHE A 423 -13.01 12.84 1.86
N THR A 424 -13.13 14.10 1.43
CA THR A 424 -13.47 15.27 2.28
C THR A 424 -14.93 15.71 2.10
N HIS A 425 -15.49 15.49 0.91
CA HIS A 425 -16.84 15.81 0.52
C HIS A 425 -17.40 14.65 -0.33
N PRO A 426 -17.87 13.58 0.32
CA PRO A 426 -18.37 12.41 -0.39
C PRO A 426 -19.48 12.79 -1.36
N SER A 427 -19.32 12.35 -2.61
CA SER A 427 -20.31 12.59 -3.67
C SER A 427 -21.64 11.94 -3.30
N LYS A 428 -22.74 12.67 -3.53
CA LYS A 428 -24.10 12.10 -3.44
C LYS A 428 -24.45 11.27 -4.67
N THR A 429 -23.63 11.31 -5.71
CA THR A 429 -23.85 10.53 -6.93
C THR A 429 -23.67 9.05 -6.62
N PRO A 430 -24.71 8.22 -6.79
CA PRO A 430 -24.57 6.81 -6.54
C PRO A 430 -23.56 6.16 -7.49
N VAL A 431 -22.68 5.33 -6.94
CA VAL A 431 -21.76 4.51 -7.72
C VAL A 431 -22.26 3.07 -7.81
N THR A 432 -21.77 2.35 -8.82
CA THR A 432 -21.98 0.90 -8.92
C THR A 432 -20.81 0.18 -8.26
N VAL A 433 -21.10 -0.67 -7.28
CA VAL A 433 -20.11 -1.46 -6.53
C VAL A 433 -20.25 -2.93 -6.91
N GLY A 434 -19.17 -3.52 -7.41
CA GLY A 434 -19.08 -4.96 -7.62
C GLY A 434 -18.81 -5.70 -6.30
N ILE A 435 -19.54 -6.78 -6.03
CA ILE A 435 -19.30 -7.67 -4.89
C ILE A 435 -19.06 -9.09 -5.39
N TYR A 436 -17.87 -9.64 -5.18
CA TYR A 436 -17.63 -11.07 -5.37
C TYR A 436 -18.01 -11.82 -4.10
N ARG A 437 -19.24 -12.37 -4.08
CA ARG A 437 -19.84 -12.96 -2.89
C ARG A 437 -18.99 -14.10 -2.28
N ALA A 438 -18.47 -14.99 -3.13
CA ALA A 438 -17.70 -16.14 -2.65
C ALA A 438 -16.43 -15.73 -1.89
N TRP A 439 -15.85 -14.56 -2.20
CA TRP A 439 -14.71 -14.03 -1.47
C TRP A 439 -15.14 -13.43 -0.12
N VAL A 440 -16.19 -12.62 -0.08
CA VAL A 440 -16.72 -12.01 1.15
C VAL A 440 -17.20 -13.09 2.13
N ASP A 441 -17.98 -14.05 1.63
CA ASP A 441 -18.60 -15.11 2.43
C ASP A 441 -17.60 -16.16 2.93
N SER A 442 -16.34 -16.11 2.47
CA SER A 442 -15.25 -16.91 3.03
C SER A 442 -14.72 -16.37 4.37
N CYS A 443 -15.12 -15.17 4.76
CA CYS A 443 -14.68 -14.52 6.00
C CYS A 443 -15.41 -15.07 7.25
N SER A 444 -14.97 -14.63 8.43
CA SER A 444 -15.69 -14.94 9.67
C SER A 444 -17.08 -14.29 9.70
N LYS A 445 -18.02 -14.90 10.44
CA LYS A 445 -19.41 -14.40 10.54
C LYS A 445 -19.51 -12.93 10.97
N SER A 446 -18.61 -12.47 11.85
CA SER A 446 -18.58 -11.08 12.32
C SER A 446 -18.17 -10.11 11.21
N VAL A 447 -17.18 -10.47 10.40
CA VAL A 447 -16.73 -9.67 9.25
C VAL A 447 -17.82 -9.60 8.18
N ILE A 448 -18.45 -10.74 7.85
CA ILE A 448 -19.57 -10.80 6.90
C ILE A 448 -20.70 -9.86 7.36
N LYS A 449 -21.09 -9.95 8.65
CA LYS A 449 -22.13 -9.10 9.22
C LYS A 449 -21.76 -7.60 9.14
N ALA A 450 -20.52 -7.24 9.45
CA ALA A 450 -20.05 -5.86 9.38
C ALA A 450 -20.02 -5.31 7.94
N PHE A 451 -19.61 -6.13 6.98
CA PHE A 451 -19.54 -5.76 5.57
C PHE A 451 -20.95 -5.51 5.01
N TYR A 452 -21.87 -6.47 5.12
CA TYR A 452 -23.22 -6.32 4.59
C TYR A 452 -24.02 -5.25 5.33
N GLY A 453 -23.84 -5.12 6.66
CA GLY A 453 -24.43 -4.01 7.41
C GLY A 453 -23.87 -2.63 7.03
N THR A 454 -22.73 -2.54 6.35
CA THR A 454 -22.21 -1.29 5.78
C THR A 454 -22.81 -1.03 4.40
N VAL A 455 -22.93 -2.06 3.57
CA VAL A 455 -23.62 -1.99 2.26
C VAL A 455 -25.06 -1.48 2.41
N GLU A 456 -25.78 -1.98 3.41
CA GLU A 456 -27.16 -1.56 3.71
C GLU A 456 -27.28 -0.07 4.09
N LYS A 457 -26.20 0.54 4.61
CA LYS A 457 -26.17 1.95 5.01
C LYS A 457 -25.87 2.92 3.87
N MET A 458 -25.71 2.43 2.63
CA MET A 458 -25.40 3.24 1.45
C MET A 458 -26.60 3.30 0.49
N PRO A 459 -27.73 3.91 0.89
CA PRO A 459 -28.93 3.97 0.05
C PRO A 459 -28.66 4.73 -1.24
N GLY A 460 -29.19 4.22 -2.34
CA GLY A 460 -29.01 4.77 -3.69
C GLY A 460 -27.86 4.15 -4.48
N TRP A 461 -26.84 3.59 -3.82
CA TRP A 461 -25.73 2.90 -4.48
C TRP A 461 -26.20 1.60 -5.14
N LYS A 462 -25.64 1.26 -6.30
CA LYS A 462 -26.01 0.05 -7.06
C LYS A 462 -25.01 -1.07 -6.76
N PHE A 463 -25.46 -2.15 -6.14
CA PHE A 463 -24.60 -3.30 -5.86
C PHE A 463 -24.82 -4.39 -6.91
N LYS A 464 -23.74 -4.83 -7.56
CA LYS A 464 -23.77 -5.91 -8.56
C LYS A 464 -22.90 -7.07 -8.10
N TYR A 465 -23.44 -8.28 -8.15
CA TYR A 465 -22.63 -9.47 -7.90
C TYR A 465 -21.89 -9.85 -9.18
N PHE A 466 -20.64 -10.30 -9.03
CA PHE A 466 -19.81 -10.78 -10.13
C PHE A 466 -18.96 -11.96 -9.68
N THR A 467 -18.32 -12.66 -10.61
CA THR A 467 -17.40 -13.77 -10.34
C THR A 467 -15.99 -13.43 -10.84
N MET A 468 -14.97 -13.98 -10.18
CA MET A 468 -13.56 -13.85 -10.59
C MET A 468 -13.02 -15.25 -10.95
N PRO A 469 -13.07 -15.67 -12.23
CA PRO A 469 -12.79 -17.05 -12.63
C PRO A 469 -11.38 -17.52 -12.27
N GLN A 470 -10.40 -16.62 -12.25
CA GLN A 470 -9.00 -16.91 -11.89
C GLN A 470 -8.81 -17.21 -10.39
N MET A 471 -9.78 -16.87 -9.54
CA MET A 471 -9.80 -17.24 -8.12
C MET A 471 -10.63 -18.51 -7.84
N ALA A 472 -11.21 -19.12 -8.88
CA ALA A 472 -11.92 -20.39 -8.74
C ALA A 472 -10.92 -21.55 -8.85
N GLY A 473 -10.82 -22.36 -7.80
CA GLY A 473 -10.04 -23.60 -7.86
C GLY A 473 -10.73 -24.59 -8.78
N GLN A 474 -10.00 -25.21 -9.71
CA GLN A 474 -10.55 -26.34 -10.45
C GLN A 474 -10.75 -27.51 -9.48
N GLN A 475 -12.00 -27.93 -9.27
CA GLN A 475 -12.25 -29.25 -8.70
C GLN A 475 -11.63 -30.29 -9.64
N LYS A 476 -10.76 -31.15 -9.11
CA LYS A 476 -10.63 -32.49 -9.67
C LYS A 476 -12.00 -33.13 -9.56
N THR A 477 -12.67 -33.35 -10.68
CA THR A 477 -13.66 -34.43 -10.80
C THR A 477 -13.00 -35.70 -10.25
N GLN A 478 -13.64 -36.30 -9.23
CA GLN A 478 -13.18 -37.53 -8.59
C GLN A 478 -13.10 -38.68 -9.59
#